data_AF-A0A4Q7AIS2-F1
#
_entry.id   AF-A0A4Q7AIS2-F1
#
_cell.length_a   1.000
_cell.length_b   1.000
_cell.length_c   1.000
_cell.angle_alpha   90.00
_cell.angle_beta   90.00
_cell.angle_gamma   90.00
#
_symmetry.space_group_name_H-M   'P 1'
#
loop_
_entity.id
_entity.type
_entity.pdbx_description
1 polymer ?
#
loop_
_entity_poly.entity_id
_entity_poly.type
_entity_poly.pdbx_seq_one_letter_code
_entity_poly.pdbx_strand_id
1 'polypeptide(L)'
;MDGAILVCSATDGPMPQTREHILLSRQVGVPYILVFLNKCDIVDDEELIELVEMEVRELLSTYNFPGDDTPVIRGSALAALNGEDNQYGVPAVLALVEALDTYIPEPERAIDKAFLMPIEDVFSI
;
A
#
# COMPACT_ATOMS: atom_id res chain seq x y z
N MET A 1 4.05 -8.81 -9.58
CA MET A 1 3.98 -8.41 -8.16
C MET A 1 2.76 -9.09 -7.59
N ASP A 2 2.93 -9.86 -6.51
CA ASP A 2 1.84 -10.62 -5.87
C ASP A 2 0.96 -9.73 -4.98
N GLY A 3 1.46 -8.57 -4.60
CA GLY A 3 0.69 -7.45 -4.08
C GLY A 3 1.52 -6.17 -4.09
N ALA A 4 0.90 -5.06 -3.69
CA ALA A 4 1.55 -3.76 -3.59
C ALA A 4 1.13 -3.01 -2.33
N ILE A 5 1.99 -2.12 -1.84
CA ILE A 5 1.67 -1.15 -0.79
C ILE A 5 1.45 0.20 -1.45
N LEU A 6 0.23 0.72 -1.39
CA LEU A 6 -0.12 2.06 -1.81
C LEU A 6 0.13 3.03 -0.65
N VAL A 7 1.20 3.80 -0.75
CA VAL A 7 1.51 4.86 0.23
C VAL A 7 0.82 6.15 -0.21
N CYS A 8 -0.07 6.67 0.63
CA CYS A 8 -0.78 7.93 0.39
C CYS A 8 -0.54 8.88 1.57
N SER A 9 -0.39 10.17 1.29
CA SER A 9 -0.17 11.18 2.32
C SER A 9 -1.49 11.59 2.95
N ALA A 10 -1.60 11.53 4.28
CA ALA A 10 -2.78 12.00 5.01
C ALA A 10 -2.97 13.53 4.89
N THR A 11 -1.91 14.28 4.58
CA THR A 11 -2.01 15.74 4.37
C THR A 11 -2.49 16.12 2.97
N ASP A 12 -2.12 15.33 1.96
CA ASP A 12 -2.28 15.69 0.55
C ASP A 12 -3.43 14.91 -0.11
N GLY A 13 -3.82 13.77 0.47
CA GLY A 13 -4.81 12.88 -0.10
C GLY A 13 -4.37 12.22 -1.42
N PRO A 14 -5.31 11.57 -2.13
CA PRO A 14 -5.02 10.89 -3.39
C PRO A 14 -4.70 11.88 -4.53
N MET A 15 -3.42 11.94 -4.88
CA MET A 15 -2.93 12.72 -6.03
C MET A 15 -3.14 12.03 -7.39
N PRO A 16 -2.97 12.74 -8.54
CA PRO A 16 -3.08 12.13 -9.88
C PRO A 16 -2.20 10.90 -10.08
N GLN A 17 -1.00 10.87 -9.49
CA GLN A 17 -0.09 9.73 -9.54
C GLN A 17 -0.64 8.51 -8.78
N THR A 18 -1.36 8.71 -7.68
CA THR A 18 -2.04 7.65 -6.93
C THR A 18 -3.01 6.89 -7.83
N ARG A 19 -3.80 7.65 -8.61
CA ARG A 19 -4.75 7.11 -9.59
C ARG A 19 -4.04 6.32 -10.69
N GLU A 20 -2.95 6.87 -11.23
CA GLU A 20 -2.17 6.22 -12.27
C GLU A 20 -1.53 4.92 -11.77
N HIS A 21 -0.95 4.91 -10.57
CA HIS A 21 -0.35 3.71 -9.99
C HIS A 21 -1.38 2.61 -9.71
N ILE A 22 -2.59 2.94 -9.23
CA ILE A 22 -3.66 1.95 -9.05
C ILE A 22 -4.08 1.36 -10.41
N LEU A 23 -4.26 2.21 -11.43
CA LEU A 23 -4.59 1.77 -12.78
C LEU A 23 -3.51 0.83 -13.36
N LEU A 24 -2.24 1.24 -13.28
CA LEU A 24 -1.11 0.45 -13.78
C LEU A 24 -0.98 -0.87 -13.02
N SER A 25 -1.15 -0.86 -11.70
CA SER A 25 -1.14 -2.07 -10.87
C SER A 25 -2.17 -3.08 -11.36
N ARG A 26 -3.38 -2.61 -11.70
CA ARG A 26 -4.41 -3.48 -12.28
C ARG A 26 -4.01 -4.03 -13.66
N GLN A 27 -3.40 -3.22 -14.51
CA GLN A 27 -2.98 -3.62 -15.86
C GLN A 27 -1.84 -4.63 -15.87
N VAL A 28 -0.88 -4.52 -14.94
CA VAL A 28 0.23 -5.47 -14.79
C VAL A 28 -0.13 -6.70 -13.94
N GLY A 29 -1.40 -6.81 -13.54
CA GLY A 29 -1.93 -8.00 -12.86
C GLY A 29 -1.61 -8.10 -11.38
N VAL A 30 -1.40 -6.97 -10.68
CA VAL A 30 -1.29 -6.97 -9.21
C VAL A 30 -2.66 -7.33 -8.61
N PRO A 31 -2.77 -8.44 -7.85
CA PRO A 31 -4.06 -8.91 -7.36
C PRO A 31 -4.50 -8.26 -6.04
N TYR A 32 -3.56 -7.86 -5.18
CA TYR A 32 -3.84 -7.28 -3.85
C TYR A 32 -3.12 -5.95 -3.65
N ILE A 33 -3.80 -4.99 -3.04
CA ILE A 33 -3.21 -3.72 -2.60
C ILE A 33 -3.49 -3.56 -1.11
N LEU A 34 -2.49 -3.13 -0.36
CA LEU A 34 -2.58 -2.62 1.00
C LEU A 34 -2.34 -1.12 1.00
N VAL A 35 -2.99 -0.37 1.88
CA VAL A 35 -2.80 1.08 1.95
C VAL A 35 -2.06 1.46 3.22
N PHE A 36 -1.05 2.33 3.08
CA PHE A 36 -0.43 3.00 4.21
C PHE A 36 -0.69 4.52 4.09
N LEU A 37 -1.55 5.04 4.96
CA LEU A 37 -1.78 6.47 5.12
C LEU A 37 -0.63 7.05 5.96
N ASN A 38 0.30 7.70 5.27
CA ASN A 38 1.52 8.23 5.83
C ASN A 38 1.35 9.69 6.29
N LYS A 39 2.25 10.15 7.14
CA LYS A 39 2.27 11.51 7.73
C LYS A 39 1.09 11.81 8.67
N CYS A 40 0.48 10.79 9.30
CA CYS A 40 -0.57 11.00 10.28
C CYS A 40 -0.09 11.73 11.55
N ASP A 41 1.22 11.77 11.80
CA ASP A 41 1.84 12.47 12.94
C ASP A 41 1.78 14.00 12.85
N ILE A 42 1.59 14.54 11.65
CA ILE A 42 1.50 16.00 11.40
C ILE A 42 0.09 16.47 11.05
N VAL A 43 -0.90 15.56 11.11
CA VAL A 43 -2.32 15.88 10.88
C VAL A 43 -3.01 15.86 12.24
N ASP A 44 -3.42 17.05 12.71
CA ASP A 44 -4.07 17.20 14.01
C ASP A 44 -5.58 16.87 13.97
N ASP A 45 -6.19 16.81 12.78
CA ASP A 45 -7.61 16.60 12.59
C ASP A 45 -7.91 15.17 12.11
N GLU A 46 -8.51 14.37 12.99
CA GLU A 46 -8.88 12.98 12.69
C GLU A 46 -9.95 12.91 11.58
N GLU A 47 -10.85 13.89 11.47
CA GLU A 47 -11.88 13.90 10.43
C GLU A 47 -11.25 14.02 9.03
N LEU A 48 -10.13 14.74 8.92
CA LEU A 48 -9.38 14.84 7.67
C LEU A 48 -8.75 13.49 7.28
N ILE A 49 -8.19 12.76 8.26
CA ILE A 49 -7.59 11.44 8.01
C ILE A 49 -8.67 10.45 7.55
N GLU A 50 -9.84 10.47 8.19
CA GLU A 50 -10.98 9.64 7.79
C GLU A 50 -11.48 9.98 6.39
N LEU A 51 -11.57 11.27 6.04
CA LEU A 51 -11.95 11.71 4.70
C LEU A 51 -10.96 11.20 3.64
N VAL A 52 -9.66 11.35 3.89
CA VAL A 52 -8.62 10.86 2.96
C VAL A 52 -8.69 9.34 2.81
N GLU A 53 -8.93 8.60 3.90
CA GLU A 53 -9.14 7.16 3.83
C GLU A 53 -10.33 6.81 2.93
N MET A 54 -11.47 7.48 3.11
CA MET A 54 -12.65 7.26 2.28
C MET A 54 -12.35 7.50 0.78
N GLU A 55 -11.68 8.61 0.45
CA GLU A 55 -11.33 8.91 -0.94
C GLU A 55 -10.39 7.85 -1.56
N VAL A 56 -9.43 7.32 -0.79
CA VAL A 56 -8.55 6.24 -1.25
C VAL A 56 -9.33 4.95 -1.49
N ARG A 57 -10.27 4.61 -0.60
CA ARG A 57 -11.13 3.41 -0.75
C ARG A 57 -12.02 3.52 -1.99
N GLU A 58 -12.64 4.67 -2.22
CA GLU A 58 -13.44 4.93 -3.42
C GLU A 58 -12.59 4.82 -4.71
N LEU A 59 -11.34 5.32 -4.65
CA LEU A 59 -10.42 5.23 -5.78
C LEU A 59 -10.03 3.77 -6.08
N LEU A 60 -9.76 2.95 -5.06
CA LEU A 60 -9.51 1.52 -5.22
C LEU A 60 -10.72 0.81 -5.85
N SER A 61 -11.93 1.07 -5.34
CA SER A 61 -13.19 0.53 -5.86
C SER A 61 -13.41 0.90 -7.33
N THR A 62 -13.08 2.14 -7.72
CA THR A 62 -13.17 2.61 -9.12
C THR A 62 -12.34 1.76 -10.09
N TYR A 63 -11.21 1.21 -9.64
CA TYR A 63 -10.30 0.40 -10.45
C TYR A 63 -10.41 -1.11 -10.20
N ASN A 64 -11.52 -1.56 -9.62
CA ASN A 64 -11.84 -2.97 -9.34
C ASN A 64 -10.89 -3.64 -8.32
N PHE A 65 -10.39 -2.87 -7.35
CA PHE A 65 -9.88 -3.40 -6.10
C PHE A 65 -10.98 -3.36 -5.03
N PRO A 66 -10.96 -4.26 -4.03
CA PRO A 66 -11.96 -4.29 -2.96
C PRO A 66 -11.69 -3.15 -1.97
N GLY A 67 -12.08 -1.92 -2.30
CA GLY A 67 -11.77 -0.73 -1.50
C GLY A 67 -12.25 -0.80 -0.06
N ASP A 68 -13.44 -1.35 0.19
CA ASP A 68 -14.00 -1.46 1.54
C ASP A 68 -13.30 -2.53 2.41
N ASP A 69 -12.84 -3.62 1.80
CA ASP A 69 -12.17 -4.72 2.50
C ASP A 69 -10.64 -4.56 2.56
N THR A 70 -10.09 -3.61 1.80
CA THR A 70 -8.64 -3.35 1.77
C THR A 70 -8.18 -2.81 3.13
N PRO A 71 -7.17 -3.41 3.77
CA PRO A 71 -6.64 -2.87 5.01
C PRO A 71 -5.93 -1.54 4.75
N VAL A 72 -6.25 -0.55 5.59
CA VAL A 72 -5.62 0.77 5.58
C VAL A 72 -4.98 0.99 6.93
N ILE A 73 -3.66 1.20 6.91
CA ILE A 73 -2.86 1.43 8.12
C ILE A 73 -2.48 2.90 8.17
N ARG A 74 -2.83 3.57 9.27
CA ARG A 74 -2.52 4.97 9.53
C ARG A 74 -1.19 5.06 10.28
N GLY A 75 -0.27 5.91 9.83
CA GLY A 75 1.05 6.00 10.43
C GLY A 75 1.94 7.11 9.89
N SER A 76 3.19 7.06 10.35
CA SER A 76 4.28 7.93 9.96
C SER A 76 5.53 7.09 9.77
N ALA A 77 5.91 6.90 8.50
CA ALA A 77 7.12 6.19 8.14
C ALA A 77 8.37 6.89 8.71
N LEU A 78 8.33 8.22 8.87
CA LEU A 78 9.43 8.99 9.45
C LEU A 78 9.55 8.74 10.96
N ALA A 79 8.44 8.81 11.71
CA ALA A 79 8.44 8.51 13.14
C ALA A 79 8.91 7.06 13.40
N ALA A 80 8.44 6.11 12.58
CA ALA A 80 8.87 4.72 12.65
C ALA A 80 10.37 4.55 12.37
N LEU A 81 10.90 5.24 11.35
CA LEU A 81 12.33 5.23 11.02
C LEU A 81 13.19 5.82 12.15
N ASN A 82 12.66 6.82 12.87
CA ASN A 82 13.31 7.41 14.05
C ASN A 82 13.19 6.54 15.32
N GLY A 83 12.48 5.41 15.26
CA GLY A 83 12.30 4.51 16.39
C GLY A 83 11.28 5.02 17.42
N GLU A 84 10.36 5.89 17.02
CA GLU A 84 9.32 6.39 17.91
C GLU A 84 8.26 5.31 18.18
N ASP A 85 8.01 5.04 19.46
CA ASP A 85 7.07 4.01 19.93
C ASP A 85 5.64 4.57 20.15
N ASN A 86 5.26 5.56 19.36
CA ASN A 86 3.90 6.12 19.37
C ASN A 86 2.99 5.36 18.39
N GLN A 87 1.67 5.58 18.45
CA GLN A 87 0.71 4.84 17.61
C GLN A 87 0.96 4.96 16.10
N TYR A 88 1.62 6.02 15.64
CA TYR A 88 1.92 6.26 14.23
C TYR A 88 3.33 5.79 13.83
N GLY A 89 4.23 5.53 14.77
CA GLY A 89 5.63 5.16 14.52
C GLY A 89 5.84 3.67 14.31
N VAL A 90 6.72 3.07 15.12
CA VAL A 90 7.08 1.64 15.02
C VAL A 90 5.86 0.71 15.05
N PRO A 91 4.87 0.89 15.96
CA PRO A 91 3.64 0.10 15.96
C PRO A 91 2.87 0.10 14.63
N ALA A 92 2.80 1.23 13.92
CA ALA A 92 2.08 1.31 12.65
C ALA A 92 2.76 0.50 11.54
N VAL A 93 4.10 0.49 11.49
CA VAL A 93 4.84 -0.34 10.52
C VAL A 93 4.71 -1.83 10.86
N LEU A 94 4.72 -2.20 12.15
CA LEU A 94 4.45 -3.57 12.55
C LEU A 94 3.04 -4.02 12.15
N ALA A 95 2.02 -3.17 12.33
CA ALA A 95 0.67 -3.43 11.87
C ALA A 95 0.58 -3.56 10.34
N LEU A 96 1.35 -2.76 9.59
CA LEU A 96 1.46 -2.89 8.13
C LEU A 96 2.05 -4.23 7.72
N VAL A 97 3.10 -4.70 8.41
CA VAL A 97 3.71 -6.01 8.14
C VAL A 97 2.73 -7.15 8.48
N GLU A 98 2.04 -7.06 9.62
CA GLU A 98 1.00 -8.03 9.98
C GLU A 98 -0.15 -8.07 8.95
N ALA A 99 -0.55 -6.92 8.44
CA ALA A 99 -1.55 -6.83 7.39
C ALA A 99 -1.06 -7.43 6.06
N LEU A 100 0.22 -7.30 5.72
CA LEU A 100 0.82 -7.98 4.55
C LEU A 100 0.69 -9.50 4.69
N ASP A 101 1.08 -10.06 5.83
CA ASP A 101 1.07 -11.50 6.08
C ASP A 101 -0.34 -12.10 6.10
N THR A 102 -1.35 -11.32 6.51
CA THR A 102 -2.73 -11.80 6.66
C THR A 102 -3.61 -11.54 5.44
N TYR A 103 -3.36 -10.47 4.69
CA TYR A 103 -4.20 -10.06 3.57
C TYR A 103 -3.70 -10.53 2.21
N ILE A 104 -2.37 -10.62 2.01
CA ILE A 104 -1.78 -11.09 0.75
C ILE A 104 -1.48 -12.58 0.87
N PRO A 105 -2.22 -13.47 0.19
CA PRO A 105 -1.93 -14.90 0.23
C PRO A 105 -0.62 -15.23 -0.47
N GLU A 106 0.03 -16.31 -0.05
CA GLU A 106 1.19 -16.83 -0.76
C GLU A 106 0.78 -17.28 -2.17
N PRO A 107 1.46 -16.80 -3.24
CA PRO A 107 1.08 -17.12 -4.61
C PRO A 107 1.43 -18.57 -4.96
N GLU A 108 0.61 -19.19 -5.81
CA GLU A 108 0.91 -20.50 -6.37
C GLU A 108 2.08 -20.41 -7.37
N ARG A 109 3.20 -21.05 -7.04
CA ARG A 109 4.41 -21.00 -7.86
C ARG A 109 4.35 -22.05 -8.97
N ALA A 110 4.55 -21.62 -10.21
CA ALA A 110 4.54 -22.49 -11.39
C ALA A 110 5.88 -23.23 -11.63
N ILE A 111 6.36 -24.00 -10.64
CA ILE A 111 7.68 -24.65 -10.66
C ILE A 111 7.79 -25.82 -11.66
N ASP A 112 6.65 -26.41 -12.06
CA ASP A 112 6.60 -27.54 -12.98
C ASP A 112 6.48 -27.14 -14.47
N LYS A 113 6.54 -25.83 -14.77
CA LYS A 113 6.43 -25.29 -16.14
C LYS A 113 7.81 -24.99 -16.72
N ALA A 114 7.83 -24.68 -18.02
CA ALA A 114 9.05 -24.18 -18.66
C ALA A 114 9.53 -22.90 -17.97
N PHE A 115 10.85 -22.79 -17.78
CA PHE A 115 11.46 -21.62 -17.17
C PHE A 115 11.14 -20.34 -17.97
N LEU A 116 10.63 -19.34 -17.27
CA LEU A 116 10.35 -18.01 -17.81
C LEU A 116 10.71 -16.97 -16.75
N MET A 117 11.62 -16.05 -17.09
CA MET A 117 12.05 -14.97 -16.20
C MET A 117 12.09 -13.66 -17.01
N PRO A 118 11.13 -12.74 -16.81
CA PRO A 118 11.18 -11.41 -17.41
C PRO A 118 12.44 -10.66 -16.95
N ILE A 119 13.15 -10.03 -17.90
CA ILE A 119 14.29 -9.18 -17.58
C ILE A 119 13.76 -7.81 -17.15
N GLU A 120 14.13 -7.39 -15.95
CA GLU A 120 13.74 -6.09 -15.39
C GLU A 120 14.82 -5.02 -15.65
N ASP A 121 16.10 -5.32 -15.39
CA ASP A 121 17.23 -4.44 -15.68
C ASP A 121 18.52 -5.23 -16.05
N VAL A 122 19.54 -4.57 -16.61
CA VAL A 122 20.82 -5.15 -17.05
C VAL A 122 22.01 -4.31 -16.56
N PHE A 123 22.91 -4.95 -15.80
CA PHE A 123 24.13 -4.33 -15.29
C PHE A 123 25.39 -5.05 -15.79
N SER A 124 26.54 -4.35 -15.76
CA SER A 124 27.86 -4.95 -15.94
C SER A 124 28.53 -5.12 -14.58
N ILE A 125 29.17 -6.27 -14.37
CA ILE A 125 29.88 -6.65 -13.13
C ILE A 125 31.38 -6.42 -13.33
#